data_AF-A0A2D4I8V2-F1
#
_entry.id   AF-A0A2D4I8V2-F1
#
_cell.length_a   1.000
_cell.length_b   1.000
_cell.length_c   1.000
_cell.angle_alpha   90.00
_cell.angle_beta   90.00
_cell.angle_gamma   90.00
#
_symmetry.space_group_name_H-M   'P 1'
#
loop_
_entity.id
_entity.type
_entity.pdbx_description
1 polymer ?
#
loop_
_entity_poly.entity_id
_entity_poly.type
_entity_poly.pdbx_seq_one_letter_code
_entity_poly.pdbx_strand_id
1 'polypeptide(L)'
;MMTRDYLSVKIWDLNMENRPVETYQVHEYLRSKLCSLYENDCIFDKFECCWNGSDSVVMTGSYNNFFRMFDRNTKRDITLEASRENNKPRTVLKPRKVCASGKRKKDEISVDSLDFNKKILHTAWHPKENIIAVATTNNLYIFQDKGI
;
A
#
# COMPACT_ATOMS: atom_id res chain seq x y z
N MET A 1 11.11 -9.98 11.62
CA MET A 1 10.40 -8.76 12.09
C MET A 1 10.09 -7.85 10.89
N MET A 2 9.03 -7.05 10.94
CA MET A 2 8.69 -6.06 9.91
C MET A 2 8.55 -4.68 10.52
N THR A 3 9.04 -3.66 9.83
CA THR A 3 8.90 -2.25 10.22
C THR A 3 8.43 -1.43 9.04
N ARG A 4 7.59 -0.42 9.28
CA ARG A 4 7.14 0.55 8.29
C ARG A 4 7.61 1.94 8.68
N ASP A 5 8.39 2.58 7.81
CA ASP A 5 8.61 4.02 7.86
C ASP A 5 7.74 4.72 6.80
N TYR A 6 7.81 6.05 6.73
CA TYR A 6 6.94 6.81 5.83
C TYR A 6 7.10 6.37 4.38
N LEU A 7 8.33 6.16 3.91
CA LEU A 7 8.63 5.88 2.51
C LEU A 7 8.62 4.38 2.18
N SER A 8 8.93 3.52 3.15
CA SER A 8 9.29 2.13 2.91
C SER A 8 8.79 1.15 3.96
N VAL A 9 8.60 -0.10 3.55
CA VAL A 9 8.53 -1.25 4.44
C VAL A 9 9.87 -1.97 4.43
N LYS A 10 10.34 -2.38 5.61
CA LYS A 10 11.60 -3.10 5.79
C LYS A 10 11.36 -4.42 6.51
N ILE A 11 11.97 -5.49 6.01
CA ILE A 11 11.97 -6.81 6.63
C ILE A 11 13.33 -7.04 7.29
N TRP A 12 13.30 -7.52 8.52
CA TRP A 12 14.46 -7.76 9.36
C TRP A 12 14.53 -9.23 9.74
N ASP A 13 15.73 -9.79 9.62
CA ASP A 13 16.08 -11.06 10.26
C ASP A 13 16.49 -10.75 11.71
N LEU A 14 15.93 -11.48 12.66
CA LEU A 14 16.23 -11.29 14.09
C LEU A 14 17.69 -11.65 14.42
N ASN A 15 18.33 -12.50 13.62
CA ASN A 15 19.75 -12.83 13.79
C ASN A 15 20.68 -11.81 13.10
N MET A 16 20.14 -10.88 12.30
CA MET A 16 20.90 -9.86 11.57
C MET A 16 20.27 -8.48 11.80
N GLU A 17 20.67 -7.84 12.90
CA GLU A 17 20.10 -6.55 13.32
C GLU A 17 20.76 -5.33 12.66
N ASN A 18 21.88 -5.50 11.96
CA ASN A 18 22.67 -4.39 11.42
C ASN A 18 22.06 -3.73 10.17
N ARG A 19 21.18 -4.42 9.44
CA ARG A 19 20.49 -3.89 8.26
C ARG A 19 19.24 -4.73 7.93
N PRO A 20 18.24 -4.15 7.25
CA PRO A 20 17.12 -4.93 6.75
C PRO A 20 17.57 -5.89 5.64
N VAL A 21 16.94 -7.06 5.59
CA VAL A 21 17.15 -8.08 4.55
C VAL A 21 16.41 -7.71 3.26
N GLU A 22 15.26 -7.07 3.39
CA GLU A 22 14.44 -6.63 2.26
C GLU A 22 13.90 -5.22 2.53
N THR A 23 13.83 -4.37 1.50
CA THR A 23 13.27 -3.01 1.60
C THR A 23 12.37 -2.76 0.40
N TYR A 24 11.11 -2.43 0.67
CA TYR A 24 10.07 -2.16 -0.31
C TYR A 24 9.70 -0.69 -0.30
N GLN A 25 9.83 -0.04 -1.47
CA GLN A 25 9.47 1.36 -1.61
C GLN A 25 7.96 1.50 -1.79
N VAL A 26 7.32 2.20 -0.85
CA VAL A 26 5.86 2.39 -0.85
C VAL A 26 5.50 3.76 -1.39
N HIS A 27 6.18 4.81 -0.91
CA HIS A 27 5.87 6.20 -1.22
C HIS A 27 7.02 6.92 -1.93
N GLU A 28 7.86 6.22 -2.68
CA GLU A 28 8.99 6.87 -3.39
C GLU A 28 8.52 7.96 -4.37
N TYR A 29 7.32 7.80 -4.94
CA TYR A 29 6.68 8.83 -5.79
C TYR A 29 6.33 10.13 -5.03
N LEU A 30 6.29 10.11 -3.69
CA LEU A 30 6.07 11.29 -2.85
C LEU A 30 7.37 11.96 -2.39
N ARG A 31 8.54 11.44 -2.75
CA ARG A 31 9.83 11.95 -2.27
C ARG A 31 10.04 13.44 -2.57
N SER A 32 9.58 13.90 -3.73
CA SER A 32 9.64 15.32 -4.13
C SER A 32 8.62 16.21 -3.41
N LYS A 33 7.64 15.62 -2.71
CA LYS A 33 6.57 16.32 -2.00
C LYS A 33 6.78 16.36 -0.48
N LEU A 34 7.90 15.83 0.04
CA LEU A 34 8.14 15.72 1.48
C LEU A 34 8.01 17.04 2.24
N CYS A 35 8.46 18.18 1.68
CA CYS A 35 8.28 19.48 2.32
C CYS A 35 6.79 19.83 2.50
N SER A 36 5.99 19.66 1.46
CA SER A 36 4.54 19.93 1.51
C SER A 36 3.80 18.95 2.43
N LEU A 37 4.26 17.70 2.50
CA LEU A 37 3.71 16.68 3.39
C LEU A 37 4.07 16.94 4.86
N TYR A 38 5.22 17.57 5.12
CA TYR A 38 5.59 18.05 6.45
C TYR A 38 4.73 19.25 6.86
N GLU A 39 4.53 20.22 5.98
CA GLU A 39 3.69 21.41 6.25
C GLU A 39 2.22 21.05 6.57
N ASN A 40 1.69 19.97 6.00
CA ASN A 40 0.31 19.53 6.21
C ASN A 40 0.20 18.34 7.18
N ASP A 41 1.23 18.08 8.00
CA ASP A 41 1.32 16.98 8.98
C ASP A 41 1.15 15.54 8.43
N CYS A 42 0.94 15.38 7.13
CA CYS A 42 0.74 14.09 6.47
C CYS A 42 1.97 13.18 6.65
N ILE A 43 3.18 13.75 6.76
CA ILE A 43 4.39 12.97 7.02
C ILE A 43 4.36 12.17 8.33
N PHE A 44 3.50 12.57 9.28
CA PHE A 44 3.33 11.91 10.58
C PHE A 44 2.25 10.83 10.59
N ASP A 45 1.58 10.59 9.45
CA ASP A 45 0.62 9.50 9.32
C ASP A 45 1.28 8.14 9.59
N LYS A 46 0.68 7.35 10.48
CA LYS A 46 1.17 6.04 10.90
C LYS A 46 0.48 4.95 10.10
N PHE A 47 1.10 4.55 8.99
CA PHE A 47 0.64 3.44 8.16
C PHE A 47 1.01 2.10 8.79
N GLU A 48 0.04 1.22 8.96
CA GLU A 48 0.29 -0.16 9.38
C GLU A 48 0.76 -1.03 8.19
N CYS A 49 1.36 -2.16 8.53
CA CYS A 49 1.72 -3.20 7.58
C CYS A 49 1.43 -4.57 8.19
N CYS A 50 1.04 -5.53 7.37
CA CYS A 50 0.72 -6.89 7.80
C CYS A 50 1.26 -7.93 6.82
N TRP A 51 1.46 -9.13 7.34
CA TRP A 51 1.84 -10.32 6.59
C TRP A 51 0.61 -11.07 6.12
N ASN A 52 0.71 -11.75 4.99
CA ASN A 52 -0.20 -12.87 4.71
C ASN A 52 0.15 -14.08 5.60
N GLY A 53 -0.74 -15.06 5.67
CA GLY A 53 -0.57 -16.23 6.54
C GLY A 53 0.69 -17.08 6.32
N SER A 54 1.34 -16.97 5.16
CA SER A 54 2.56 -17.71 4.81
C SER A 54 3.83 -16.85 4.81
N ASP A 55 3.75 -15.61 5.31
CA ASP A 55 4.83 -14.63 5.31
C ASP A 55 5.46 -14.36 3.93
N SER A 56 4.78 -14.70 2.84
CA SER A 56 5.30 -14.56 1.47
C SER A 56 4.89 -13.24 0.81
N VAL A 57 3.85 -12.59 1.33
CA VAL A 57 3.34 -11.30 0.83
C VAL A 57 3.19 -10.33 1.99
N VAL A 58 3.61 -9.10 1.76
CA VAL A 58 3.44 -7.97 2.68
C VAL A 58 2.39 -7.02 2.13
N MET A 59 1.48 -6.55 2.99
CA MET A 59 0.50 -5.53 2.65
C MET A 59 0.63 -4.29 3.53
N THR A 60 0.34 -3.13 2.97
CA THR A 60 0.35 -1.86 3.71
C THR A 60 -0.50 -0.80 3.01
N GLY A 61 -1.01 0.16 3.77
CA GLY A 61 -1.81 1.26 3.25
C GLY A 61 -0.99 2.42 2.69
N SER A 62 -1.71 3.34 2.03
CA SER A 62 -1.19 4.55 1.40
C SER A 62 -2.32 5.60 1.25
N TYR A 63 -2.05 6.68 0.53
CA TYR A 63 -2.99 7.76 0.22
C TYR A 63 -3.89 7.43 -0.98
N ASN A 64 -4.88 8.28 -1.25
CA ASN A 64 -5.88 8.11 -2.30
C ASN A 64 -6.65 6.78 -2.23
N ASN A 65 -6.90 6.28 -1.02
CA ASN A 65 -7.45 4.94 -0.74
C ASN A 65 -6.64 3.81 -1.41
N PHE A 66 -5.33 4.00 -1.58
CA PHE A 66 -4.46 2.96 -2.09
C PHE A 66 -3.93 2.07 -0.98
N PHE A 67 -3.79 0.79 -1.32
CA PHE A 67 -3.01 -0.16 -0.55
C PHE A 67 -2.05 -0.86 -1.51
N ARG A 68 -0.88 -1.22 -0.99
CA ARG A 68 0.17 -1.89 -1.73
C ARG A 68 0.39 -3.29 -1.21
N MET A 69 0.72 -4.19 -2.11
CA MET A 69 1.10 -5.56 -1.80
C MET A 69 2.44 -5.87 -2.47
N PHE A 70 3.34 -6.51 -1.74
CA PHE A 70 4.69 -6.85 -2.17
C PHE A 70 4.89 -8.36 -2.01
N ASP A 71 5.12 -9.06 -3.12
CA ASP A 71 5.44 -10.49 -3.13
C ASP A 71 6.95 -10.66 -2.95
N ARG A 72 7.34 -11.36 -1.88
CA ARG A 72 8.73 -11.56 -1.52
C ARG A 72 9.46 -12.54 -2.42
N ASN A 73 8.74 -13.50 -3.01
CA ASN A 73 9.30 -14.54 -3.85
C ASN A 73 9.50 -14.02 -5.27
N THR A 74 8.49 -13.35 -5.83
CA THR A 74 8.54 -12.85 -7.21
C THR A 74 9.16 -11.46 -7.33
N LYS A 75 9.34 -10.75 -6.20
CA LYS A 75 9.78 -9.35 -6.13
C LYS A 75 8.88 -8.40 -6.92
N ARG A 76 7.63 -8.80 -7.15
CA ARG A 76 6.61 -7.98 -7.80
C ARG A 76 5.81 -7.24 -6.74
N ASP A 77 5.37 -6.05 -7.11
CA ASP A 77 4.47 -5.25 -6.29
C ASP A 77 3.27 -4.78 -7.09
N ILE A 78 2.17 -4.54 -6.38
CA ILE A 78 0.92 -4.05 -6.95
C ILE A 78 0.34 -2.98 -6.04
N THR A 79 -0.26 -1.96 -6.65
CA THR A 79 -1.06 -0.96 -5.94
C THR A 79 -2.51 -1.12 -6.36
N LEU A 80 -3.41 -1.20 -5.39
CA LEU A 80 -4.85 -1.38 -5.57
C LEU A 80 -5.59 -0.25 -4.88
N GLU A 81 -6.85 -0.02 -5.27
CA GLU A 81 -7.68 1.07 -4.78
C GLU A 81 -8.95 0.55 -4.11
N ALA A 82 -9.18 0.97 -2.87
CA ALA A 82 -10.42 0.72 -2.14
C ALA A 82 -11.45 1.83 -2.43
N SER A 83 -12.26 1.61 -3.47
CA SER A 83 -13.30 2.55 -3.89
C SER A 83 -14.57 1.82 -4.34
N ARG A 84 -15.73 2.32 -3.89
CA ARG A 84 -17.07 1.80 -4.25
C ARG A 84 -17.53 2.31 -5.62
N GLU A 85 -17.15 3.53 -5.98
CA GLU A 85 -17.53 4.15 -7.26
C GLU A 85 -16.80 3.49 -8.44
N ASN A 86 -15.57 3.06 -8.20
CA ASN A 86 -14.70 2.50 -9.25
C ASN A 86 -14.83 0.97 -9.41
N ASN A 87 -15.45 0.26 -8.46
CA ASN A 87 -15.51 -1.20 -8.47
C ASN A 87 -16.93 -1.72 -8.20
N LYS A 88 -17.41 -2.62 -9.05
CA LYS A 88 -18.68 -3.33 -8.82
C LYS A 88 -18.45 -4.51 -7.86
N PRO A 89 -19.49 -5.00 -7.17
CA PRO A 89 -19.36 -6.20 -6.34
C PRO A 89 -18.75 -7.37 -7.13
N ARG A 90 -17.80 -8.10 -6.53
CA ARG A 90 -17.15 -9.31 -7.09
C ARG A 90 -16.34 -9.08 -8.38
N THR A 91 -15.94 -7.84 -8.69
CA THR A 91 -15.00 -7.56 -9.78
C THR A 91 -13.55 -7.66 -9.32
N VAL A 92 -12.69 -8.12 -10.22
CA VAL A 92 -11.24 -8.10 -10.00
C VAL A 92 -10.76 -6.65 -9.99
N LEU A 93 -9.99 -6.28 -8.95
CA LEU A 93 -9.42 -4.94 -8.84
C LEU A 93 -8.37 -4.72 -9.91
N LYS A 94 -8.37 -3.53 -10.52
CA LYS A 94 -7.36 -3.15 -11.51
C LYS A 94 -6.15 -2.52 -10.81
N PRO A 95 -4.92 -2.92 -11.17
CA PRO A 95 -3.71 -2.25 -10.71
C PRO A 95 -3.74 -0.75 -11.00
N ARG A 96 -3.31 0.06 -10.04
CA ARG A 96 -3.09 1.51 -10.20
C ARG A 96 -1.60 1.80 -10.27
N LYS A 97 -1.22 2.79 -11.06
CA LYS A 97 0.16 3.27 -11.15
C LYS A 97 0.20 4.78 -10.98
N VAL A 98 1.06 5.21 -10.07
CA VAL A 98 1.29 6.62 -9.75
C VAL A 98 2.58 7.07 -10.42
N CYS A 99 2.57 8.25 -11.03
CA CYS A 99 3.70 8.82 -11.74
C CYS A 99 4.10 10.17 -11.15
N ALA A 100 5.39 10.32 -10.84
CA ALA A 100 5.94 11.49 -10.14
C ALA A 100 6.05 12.75 -11.01
N SER A 101 6.27 12.61 -12.33
CA SER A 101 6.29 13.70 -13.34
C SER A 101 6.58 13.12 -14.73
N GLY A 102 5.96 13.65 -15.80
CA GLY A 102 6.18 13.23 -17.20
C GLY A 102 4.90 12.90 -17.96
N LYS A 103 5.01 12.71 -19.30
CA LYS A 103 3.88 12.44 -20.22
C LYS A 103 2.96 11.35 -19.65
N ARG A 104 1.79 11.77 -19.17
CA ARG A 104 0.77 10.91 -18.57
C ARG A 104 0.32 9.86 -19.60
N LYS A 105 0.51 8.57 -19.28
CA LYS A 105 -0.22 7.51 -19.99
C LYS A 105 -1.68 7.55 -19.54
N LYS A 106 -2.60 7.15 -20.44
CA LYS A 106 -4.06 7.29 -20.28
C LYS A 106 -4.61 6.77 -18.95
N ASP A 107 -3.94 5.79 -18.33
CA ASP A 107 -4.38 5.12 -17.09
C ASP A 107 -3.47 5.38 -15.86
N GLU A 108 -2.48 6.28 -15.97
CA GLU A 108 -1.59 6.64 -14.86
C GLU A 108 -2.13 7.85 -14.08
N ILE A 109 -1.94 7.80 -12.76
CA ILE A 109 -2.40 8.81 -11.80
C ILE A 109 -1.22 9.73 -11.49
N SER A 110 -1.41 11.03 -11.67
CA SER A 110 -0.37 12.01 -11.30
C SER A 110 -0.26 12.08 -9.79
N VAL A 111 0.96 12.24 -9.27
CA VAL A 111 1.19 12.54 -7.85
C VAL A 111 0.43 13.78 -7.39
N ASP A 112 0.31 14.79 -8.26
CA ASP A 112 -0.44 16.02 -7.95
C ASP A 112 -1.96 15.81 -7.87
N SER A 113 -2.46 14.65 -8.32
CA SER A 113 -3.89 14.30 -8.28
C SER A 113 -4.25 13.37 -7.12
N LEU A 114 -3.29 13.07 -6.23
CA LEU A 114 -3.56 12.23 -5.07
C LEU A 114 -4.34 12.98 -4.00
N ASP A 115 -5.36 12.33 -3.44
CA ASP A 115 -6.09 12.82 -2.29
C ASP A 115 -5.47 12.30 -0.99
N PHE A 116 -4.78 13.19 -0.26
CA PHE A 116 -4.10 12.87 0.99
C PHE A 116 -5.06 12.69 2.19
N ASN A 117 -6.31 13.14 2.08
CA ASN A 117 -7.32 12.90 3.11
C ASN A 117 -7.88 11.47 3.04
N LYS A 118 -7.80 10.85 1.85
CA LYS A 118 -8.17 9.44 1.63
C LYS A 118 -6.99 8.53 1.98
N LYS A 119 -6.80 8.26 3.26
CA LYS A 119 -5.70 7.42 3.75
C LYS A 119 -6.20 6.07 4.26
N ILE A 120 -5.48 5.02 3.89
CA ILE A 120 -5.63 3.70 4.51
C ILE A 120 -4.55 3.57 5.56
N LEU A 121 -4.90 3.75 6.82
CA LEU A 121 -3.95 3.62 7.93
C LEU A 121 -3.93 2.20 8.50
N HIS A 122 -5.09 1.54 8.50
CA HIS A 122 -5.29 0.23 9.12
C HIS A 122 -5.66 -0.82 8.09
N THR A 123 -5.00 -1.96 8.18
CA THR A 123 -5.25 -3.10 7.31
C THR A 123 -4.99 -4.42 8.01
N ALA A 124 -5.80 -5.44 7.73
CA ALA A 124 -5.61 -6.78 8.26
C ALA A 124 -5.65 -7.82 7.14
N TRP A 125 -4.91 -8.90 7.33
CA TRP A 125 -4.94 -10.09 6.48
C TRP A 125 -5.41 -11.28 7.31
N HIS A 126 -6.33 -12.07 6.77
CA HIS A 126 -6.74 -13.32 7.39
C HIS A 126 -5.53 -14.29 7.55
N PRO A 127 -5.35 -14.93 8.71
CA PRO A 127 -4.13 -15.70 9.01
C PRO A 127 -3.97 -16.98 8.18
N LYS A 128 -5.02 -17.42 7.47
CA LYS A 128 -5.02 -18.69 6.71
C LYS A 128 -5.56 -18.58 5.29
N GLU A 129 -6.22 -17.47 4.95
CA GLU A 129 -6.94 -17.34 3.69
C GLU A 129 -6.54 -16.04 2.99
N ASN A 130 -6.74 -16.00 1.68
CA ASN A 130 -6.50 -14.81 0.87
C ASN A 130 -7.67 -13.82 0.99
N ILE A 131 -7.97 -13.44 2.23
CA ILE A 131 -8.97 -12.44 2.60
C ILE A 131 -8.25 -11.29 3.29
N ILE A 132 -8.50 -10.07 2.83
CA ILE A 132 -7.97 -8.85 3.42
C ILE A 132 -9.10 -7.91 3.84
N ALA A 133 -8.88 -7.20 4.93
CA ALA A 133 -9.73 -6.13 5.40
C ALA A 133 -8.97 -4.80 5.30
N VAL A 134 -9.59 -3.82 4.65
CA VAL A 134 -8.99 -2.51 4.38
C VAL A 134 -9.93 -1.43 4.88
N ALA A 135 -9.49 -0.67 5.88
CA ALA A 135 -10.27 0.44 6.43
C ALA A 135 -9.91 1.75 5.69
N THR A 136 -10.92 2.40 5.13
CA THR A 136 -10.84 3.81 4.71
C THR A 136 -11.55 4.68 5.75
N THR A 137 -11.52 6.00 5.58
CA THR A 137 -12.11 6.95 6.54
C THR A 137 -13.55 6.62 6.94
N ASN A 138 -14.37 6.16 5.99
CA ASN A 138 -15.81 5.96 6.20
C ASN A 138 -16.31 4.54 5.89
N ASN A 139 -15.45 3.65 5.39
CA ASN A 139 -15.86 2.33 4.93
C ASN A 139 -14.85 1.26 5.34
N LEU A 140 -15.36 0.04 5.57
CA LEU A 140 -14.54 -1.17 5.67
C LEU A 140 -14.74 -2.01 4.42
N TYR A 141 -13.66 -2.29 3.70
CA TYR A 141 -13.67 -3.15 2.52
C TYR A 141 -13.13 -4.53 2.88
N ILE A 142 -13.82 -5.56 2.39
CA ILE A 142 -13.34 -6.94 2.43
C ILE A 142 -13.06 -7.37 0.99
N PHE A 143 -11.82 -7.74 0.72
CA PHE A 143 -11.42 -8.33 -0.56
C PHE A 143 -11.02 -9.77 -0.33
N GLN A 144 -11.43 -10.63 -1.25
CA GLN A 144 -11.10 -12.04 -1.23
C GLN A 144 -10.65 -12.42 -2.63
N ASP A 145 -9.55 -13.18 -2.72
CA ASP A 145 -9.19 -13.80 -3.97
C ASP A 145 -10.24 -14.84 -4.37
N LYS A 146 -10.62 -14.88 -5.64
CA LYS A 146 -11.47 -15.96 -6.12
C LYS A 146 -10.60 -17.20 -6.24
N GLY A 147 -10.50 -17.95 -5.13
CA GLY A 147 -10.03 -19.33 -5.19
C GLY A 147 -10.79 -20.04 -6.31
N ILE A 148 -10.05 -20.71 -7.17
CA ILE A 148 -10.60 -21.61 -8.21
C ILE A 148 -11.34 -22.74 -7.50
#